data_AF-A0A9P0L129-F1
#
_entry.id   AF-A0A9P0L129-F1
#
_cell.length_a   1.000
_cell.length_b   1.000
_cell.length_c   1.000
_cell.angle_alpha   90.00
_cell.angle_beta   90.00
_cell.angle_gamma   90.00
#
_symmetry.space_group_name_H-M   'P 1'
#
loop_
_entity.id
_entity.type
_entity.pdbx_description
1 polymer ?
#
loop_
_entity_poly.entity_id
_entity_poly.type
_entity_poly.pdbx_seq_one_letter_code
_entity_poly.pdbx_strand_id
1 'polypeptide(L)'
;MDDNKIKLLDGSYGFQLNKHLEKPVDHDPLWSSRALITDPEAVIKTHMDYIHVGVDIIETNTYQASIEGFMQYLNISKEESYKLIQKAVDLARMAVDQCEKKDIMERETRLTSCNLTSNLAKIRTSSDCGKKSTNNWIYLTSSFCFIHFK
;
A
#
# COMPACT_ATOMS: atom_id res chain seq x y z
N MET A 1 -5.17 20.16 -10.42
CA MET A 1 -5.99 18.95 -10.33
C MET A 1 -7.33 19.29 -10.99
N ASP A 2 -8.04 18.32 -11.56
CA ASP A 2 -9.43 18.57 -11.94
C ASP A 2 -10.25 18.47 -10.65
N ASP A 3 -10.55 19.61 -10.05
CA ASP A 3 -11.16 19.72 -8.71
C ASP A 3 -12.58 19.14 -8.65
N ASN A 4 -13.12 18.66 -9.78
CA ASN A 4 -14.42 18.01 -9.89
C ASN A 4 -14.39 16.48 -9.98
N LYS A 5 -13.21 15.84 -9.94
CA LYS A 5 -13.12 14.37 -10.01
C LYS A 5 -13.34 13.74 -8.63
N ILE A 6 -14.42 12.97 -8.48
CA ILE A 6 -14.67 12.14 -7.28
C ILE A 6 -13.51 11.15 -7.12
N LYS A 7 -12.95 11.08 -5.91
CA LYS A 7 -11.89 10.14 -5.51
C LYS A 7 -12.48 9.03 -4.64
N LEU A 8 -12.07 7.79 -4.89
CA LEU A 8 -12.50 6.64 -4.12
C LEU A 8 -11.47 6.30 -3.02
N LEU A 9 -11.92 6.26 -1.77
CA LEU A 9 -11.16 5.80 -0.60
C LEU A 9 -11.32 4.28 -0.41
N ASP A 10 -10.37 3.67 0.28
CA ASP A 10 -10.46 2.28 0.74
C ASP A 10 -11.52 2.06 1.84
N GLY A 11 -11.64 0.80 2.27
CA GLY A 11 -12.66 0.36 3.21
C GLY A 11 -12.09 -0.13 4.55
N SER A 12 -12.88 -0.94 5.27
CA SER A 12 -12.49 -1.45 6.59
C SER A 12 -11.21 -2.28 6.58
N TYR A 13 -10.14 -1.72 7.15
CA TYR A 13 -8.82 -2.33 7.18
C TYR A 13 -8.76 -3.64 7.97
N GLY A 14 -9.33 -3.68 9.18
CA GLY A 14 -9.21 -4.85 10.06
C GLY A 14 -9.86 -6.12 9.50
N PHE A 15 -11.03 -5.97 8.88
CA PHE A 15 -11.71 -7.11 8.25
C PHE A 15 -10.91 -7.67 7.07
N GLN A 16 -10.35 -6.80 6.24
CA GLN A 16 -9.54 -7.24 5.11
C GLN A 16 -8.21 -7.85 5.56
N LEU A 17 -7.58 -7.27 6.59
CA LEU A 17 -6.34 -7.79 7.19
C LEU A 17 -6.49 -9.21 7.71
N ASN A 18 -7.63 -9.54 8.34
CA ASN A 18 -7.92 -10.89 8.84
C ASN A 18 -7.89 -11.97 7.75
N LYS A 19 -8.00 -11.63 6.46
CA LYS A 19 -7.87 -12.59 5.36
C LYS A 19 -6.43 -13.03 5.10
N HIS A 20 -5.47 -12.23 5.54
CA HIS A 20 -4.03 -12.46 5.31
C HIS A 20 -3.29 -12.95 6.54
N LEU A 21 -3.91 -12.85 7.73
CA LEU A 21 -3.34 -13.33 8.97
C LEU A 21 -3.70 -14.79 9.22
N GLU A 22 -2.77 -15.54 9.83
CA GLU A 22 -3.04 -16.92 10.28
C GLU A 22 -4.05 -16.97 11.43
N LYS A 23 -4.08 -15.90 12.26
CA LYS A 23 -4.99 -15.77 13.40
C LYS A 23 -5.69 -14.41 13.32
N PRO A 24 -7.01 -14.37 13.52
CA PRO A 24 -7.74 -13.11 13.52
C PRO A 24 -7.26 -12.23 14.68
N VAL A 25 -7.19 -10.93 14.41
CA VAL A 25 -6.86 -9.91 15.41
C VAL A 25 -8.13 -9.48 16.16
N ASP A 26 -8.70 -10.42 16.91
CA ASP A 26 -9.83 -10.16 17.78
C ASP A 26 -9.35 -9.84 19.20
N HIS A 27 -10.01 -8.89 19.86
CA HIS A 27 -9.79 -8.49 21.27
C HIS A 27 -8.40 -7.92 21.62
N ASP A 28 -7.53 -7.67 20.63
CA ASP A 28 -6.24 -7.00 20.87
C ASP A 28 -6.41 -5.46 20.84
N PRO A 29 -5.92 -4.72 21.86
CA PRO A 29 -5.91 -3.26 21.86
C PRO A 29 -5.16 -2.62 20.69
N LEU A 30 -4.31 -3.39 19.99
CA LEU A 30 -3.58 -3.01 18.78
C LEU A 30 -4.07 -3.78 17.55
N TRP A 31 -5.31 -4.29 17.53
CA TRP A 31 -5.86 -5.23 16.55
C TRP A 31 -5.23 -5.14 15.15
N SER A 32 -5.23 -4.00 14.47
CA SER A 32 -4.57 -3.90 13.15
C SER A 32 -3.10 -3.52 13.24
N SER A 33 -2.76 -2.56 14.08
CA SER A 33 -1.41 -2.00 14.18
C SER A 33 -0.34 -2.99 14.66
N ARG A 34 -0.72 -4.07 15.36
CA ARG A 34 0.22 -5.14 15.75
C ARG A 34 0.82 -5.86 14.53
N ALA A 35 0.06 -5.97 13.44
CA ALA A 35 0.55 -6.58 12.21
C ALA A 35 1.77 -5.85 11.63
N LEU A 36 1.98 -4.56 11.96
CA LEU A 36 3.18 -3.82 11.55
C LEU A 36 4.49 -4.47 12.01
N ILE A 37 4.46 -5.21 13.14
CA ILE A 37 5.60 -5.97 13.65
C ILE A 37 5.44 -7.47 13.43
N THR A 38 4.25 -8.04 13.66
CA THR A 38 4.05 -9.49 13.62
C THR A 38 3.95 -10.06 12.21
N ASP A 39 3.31 -9.32 11.28
CA ASP A 39 3.13 -9.77 9.90
C ASP A 39 3.06 -8.56 8.93
N PRO A 40 4.22 -7.96 8.60
CA PRO A 40 4.27 -6.83 7.69
C PRO A 40 3.82 -7.18 6.26
N GLU A 41 3.90 -8.46 5.88
CA GLU A 41 3.49 -8.92 4.56
C GLU A 41 1.96 -8.91 4.43
N ALA A 42 1.24 -9.33 5.48
CA ALA A 42 -0.21 -9.21 5.54
C ALA A 42 -0.69 -7.75 5.41
N VAL A 43 0.05 -6.79 6.00
CA VAL A 43 -0.23 -5.35 5.84
C VAL A 43 -0.10 -4.93 4.38
N ILE A 44 0.99 -5.31 3.70
CA ILE A 44 1.20 -5.01 2.27
C ILE A 44 0.06 -5.62 1.43
N LYS A 45 -0.25 -6.91 1.62
CA LYS A 45 -1.32 -7.60 0.88
C LYS A 45 -2.68 -6.94 1.07
N THR A 46 -2.98 -6.48 2.29
CA THR A 46 -4.23 -5.77 2.60
C THR A 46 -4.36 -4.48 1.79
N HIS A 47 -3.30 -3.64 1.77
CA HIS A 47 -3.30 -2.44 0.93
C HIS A 47 -3.40 -2.79 -0.56
N MET A 48 -2.67 -3.81 -1.02
CA MET A 48 -2.73 -4.28 -2.39
C MET A 48 -4.15 -4.67 -2.81
N ASP A 49 -4.91 -5.37 -1.97
CA ASP A 49 -6.29 -5.75 -2.29
C ASP A 49 -7.15 -4.54 -2.65
N TYR A 50 -7.07 -3.46 -1.86
CA TYR A 50 -7.81 -2.23 -2.15
C TYR A 50 -7.31 -1.55 -3.43
N ILE A 51 -6.00 -1.50 -3.65
CA ILE A 51 -5.40 -0.94 -4.87
C ILE A 51 -5.91 -1.68 -6.11
N HIS A 52 -5.98 -3.02 -6.07
CA HIS A 52 -6.45 -3.84 -7.19
C HIS A 52 -7.95 -3.64 -7.49
N VAL A 53 -8.77 -3.31 -6.50
CA VAL A 53 -10.21 -2.99 -6.72
C VAL A 53 -10.39 -1.60 -7.36
N GLY A 54 -9.32 -0.79 -7.38
CA GLY A 54 -9.28 0.43 -8.18
C GLY A 54 -9.48 1.72 -7.40
N VAL A 55 -9.29 1.71 -6.07
CA VAL A 55 -9.33 2.93 -5.24
C VAL A 55 -8.26 3.94 -5.69
N ASP A 56 -8.47 5.22 -5.34
CA ASP A 56 -7.54 6.32 -5.60
C ASP A 56 -6.70 6.70 -4.38
N ILE A 57 -7.21 6.38 -3.18
CA ILE A 57 -6.62 6.72 -1.89
C ILE A 57 -6.68 5.49 -0.99
N ILE A 58 -5.59 5.21 -0.28
CA ILE A 58 -5.54 4.23 0.81
C ILE A 58 -5.19 4.92 2.13
N GLU A 59 -5.72 4.42 3.23
CA GLU A 59 -5.30 4.78 4.59
C GLU A 59 -4.15 3.87 5.02
N THR A 60 -3.14 4.43 5.70
CA THR A 60 -2.11 3.62 6.36
C THR A 60 -2.67 2.93 7.59
N ASN A 61 -2.09 1.79 7.97
CA ASN A 61 -2.44 1.04 9.17
C ASN A 61 -1.97 1.75 10.49
N THR A 62 -2.49 2.94 10.76
CA THR A 62 -2.06 3.83 11.85
C THR A 62 -3.17 4.24 12.81
N TYR A 63 -4.40 3.77 12.63
CA TYR A 63 -5.54 4.18 13.46
C TYR A 63 -5.29 3.99 14.97
N GLN A 64 -4.64 2.88 15.35
CA GLN A 64 -4.27 2.57 16.73
C GLN A 64 -2.79 2.77 17.03
N ALA A 65 -2.01 3.24 16.04
CA ALA A 65 -0.57 3.38 16.16
C ALA A 65 -0.24 4.63 16.96
N SER A 66 -0.15 4.46 18.29
CA SER A 66 0.28 5.49 19.23
C SER A 66 1.56 5.06 19.93
N ILE A 67 2.38 6.03 20.33
CA ILE A 67 3.63 5.77 21.05
C ILE A 67 3.31 5.08 22.37
N GLU A 68 2.38 5.64 23.13
CA GLU A 68 1.96 5.12 24.43
C GLU A 68 1.37 3.71 24.30
N GLY A 69 0.51 3.48 23.31
CA GLY A 69 -0.07 2.16 23.06
C GLY A 69 0.98 1.13 22.67
N PHE A 70 1.94 1.48 21.82
CA PHE A 70 3.03 0.56 21.46
C PHE A 70 3.95 0.26 22.64
N MET A 71 4.34 1.27 23.41
CA MET A 71 5.12 1.05 24.63
C MET A 71 4.37 0.14 25.62
N GLN A 72 3.06 0.34 25.80
CA GLN A 72 2.25 -0.42 26.74
C GLN A 72 1.99 -1.88 26.29
N TYR A 73 1.65 -2.10 25.02
CA TYR A 73 1.15 -3.40 24.53
C TYR A 73 2.16 -4.20 23.69
N LEU A 74 3.28 -3.59 23.27
CA LEU A 74 4.41 -4.25 22.61
C LEU A 74 5.66 -4.28 23.47
N ASN A 75 5.71 -3.52 24.58
CA ASN A 75 6.88 -3.40 25.45
C ASN A 75 8.15 -2.97 24.70
N ILE A 76 7.99 -2.00 23.78
CA ILE A 76 9.07 -1.41 22.99
C ILE A 76 9.37 0.02 23.46
N SER A 77 10.54 0.55 23.07
CA SER A 77 10.93 1.94 23.38
C SER A 77 10.09 2.98 22.62
N LYS A 78 10.17 4.23 23.06
CA LYS A 78 9.57 5.38 22.38
C LYS A 78 10.12 5.53 20.96
N GLU A 79 11.43 5.36 20.78
CA GLU A 79 12.13 5.44 19.51
C GLU A 79 11.69 4.33 18.55
N GLU A 80 11.53 3.10 19.04
CA GLU A 80 10.98 1.99 18.25
C GLU A 80 9.52 2.23 17.88
N SER A 81 8.73 2.82 18.77
CA SER A 81 7.34 3.18 18.49
C SER A 81 7.24 4.18 17.33
N TYR A 82 8.09 5.22 17.31
CA TYR A 82 8.16 6.16 16.18
C TYR A 82 8.51 5.46 14.87
N LYS A 83 9.53 4.58 14.90
CA LYS A 83 9.94 3.80 13.73
C LYS A 83 8.81 2.90 13.24
N LEU A 84 7.98 2.38 14.13
CA LEU A 84 6.85 1.52 13.76
C LEU A 84 5.73 2.31 13.05
N ILE A 85 5.47 3.55 13.49
CA ILE A 85 4.53 4.45 12.78
C ILE A 85 5.07 4.79 11.38
N GLN A 86 6.37 5.09 11.26
CA GLN A 86 7.01 5.32 9.96
C GLN A 86 6.91 4.09 9.05
N LYS A 87 7.17 2.90 9.62
CA LYS A 87 7.05 1.62 8.91
C LYS A 87 5.66 1.41 8.33
N ALA A 88 4.59 1.83 9.01
CA ALA A 88 3.23 1.73 8.45
C ALA A 88 3.07 2.48 7.12
N VAL A 89 3.67 3.67 7.01
CA VAL A 89 3.67 4.46 5.78
C VAL A 89 4.52 3.78 4.70
N ASP A 90 5.68 3.25 5.08
CA ASP A 90 6.57 2.57 4.13
C ASP A 90 5.95 1.30 3.57
N LEU A 91 5.25 0.51 4.39
CA LEU A 91 4.53 -0.69 3.93
C LEU A 91 3.41 -0.35 2.95
N ALA A 92 2.65 0.72 3.20
CA ALA A 92 1.61 1.18 2.29
C ALA A 92 2.19 1.69 0.95
N ARG A 93 3.33 2.40 0.99
CA ARG A 93 4.07 2.76 -0.23
C ARG A 93 4.58 1.54 -0.99
N MET A 94 5.12 0.55 -0.28
CA MET A 94 5.57 -0.69 -0.90
C MET A 94 4.43 -1.41 -1.62
N ALA A 95 3.22 -1.40 -1.07
CA ALA A 95 2.04 -1.96 -1.74
C ALA A 95 1.72 -1.23 -3.06
N VAL A 96 1.76 0.10 -3.06
CA VAL A 96 1.58 0.91 -4.28
C VAL A 96 2.66 0.57 -5.32
N ASP A 97 3.93 0.61 -4.93
CA ASP A 97 5.06 0.29 -5.82
C ASP A 97 4.97 -1.13 -6.40
N GLN A 98 4.49 -2.11 -5.60
CA GLN A 98 4.31 -3.48 -6.05
C GLN A 98 3.16 -3.63 -7.05
N CYS A 99 2.04 -2.96 -6.81
CA CYS A 99 0.92 -2.93 -7.75
C CYS A 99 1.32 -2.28 -9.08
N GLU A 100 2.05 -1.16 -9.06
CA GLU A 100 2.56 -0.51 -10.29
C GLU A 100 3.47 -1.43 -11.12
N LYS A 101 4.41 -2.12 -10.46
CA LYS A 101 5.32 -3.06 -11.13
C LYS A 101 4.58 -4.24 -11.75
N LYS A 102 3.57 -4.77 -11.05
CA LYS A 102 2.74 -5.88 -11.53
C LYS A 102 1.95 -5.47 -12.77
N ASP A 103 1.34 -4.27 -12.75
CA ASP A 103 0.62 -3.73 -13.90
C ASP A 103 1.52 -3.55 -15.14
N ILE A 104 2.76 -3.06 -14.95
CA ILE A 104 3.74 -2.93 -16.03
C ILE A 104 4.10 -4.30 -16.59
N MET A 105 4.43 -5.26 -15.73
CA MET A 105 4.79 -6.62 -16.14
C MET A 105 3.66 -7.34 -16.89
N GLU A 106 2.41 -7.19 -16.43
CA GLU A 106 1.23 -7.76 -17.10
C GLU A 106 0.95 -7.09 -18.45
N ARG A 107 1.22 -5.79 -18.59
CA ARG A 107 1.13 -5.08 -19.88
C ARG A 107 2.23 -5.53 -20.84
N GLU A 108 3.47 -5.65 -20.38
CA GLU A 108 4.59 -6.15 -21.18
C GLU A 108 4.35 -7.60 -21.65
N THR A 109 3.84 -8.45 -20.77
CA THR A 109 3.49 -9.85 -21.10
C THR A 109 2.38 -9.90 -22.15
N ARG A 110 1.34 -9.06 -22.02
CA ARG A 110 0.26 -8.94 -23.03
C ARG A 110 0.75 -8.39 -24.36
N LEU A 111 1.65 -7.41 -24.35
CA LEU A 111 2.26 -6.88 -25.57
C LEU A 111 3.12 -7.94 -26.25
N THR A 112 3.88 -8.72 -25.49
CA THR A 112 4.72 -9.81 -26.03
C THR A 112 3.86 -10.95 -26.59
N SER A 113 2.76 -11.32 -25.92
CA SER A 113 1.84 -12.36 -26.41
C SER A 113 1.04 -11.91 -27.64
N CYS A 114 0.66 -10.63 -27.74
CA CYS A 114 0.08 -10.06 -28.96
C CYS A 114 1.10 -9.98 -30.10
N ASN A 115 2.34 -9.58 -29.82
CA ASN A 115 3.39 -9.42 -30.84
C ASN A 115 3.95 -10.76 -31.36
N LEU A 116 3.70 -11.89 -30.69
CA LEU A 116 3.99 -13.23 -31.22
C LEU A 116 3.10 -13.63 -32.42
N THR A 117 2.10 -12.80 -32.80
CA THR A 117 1.26 -13.01 -34.00
C THR A 117 1.65 -12.17 -35.22
N SER A 118 2.64 -11.27 -35.13
CA SER A 118 3.11 -10.50 -36.28
C SER A 118 4.63 -10.49 -36.38
N ASN A 119 5.17 -11.36 -37.23
CA ASN A 119 6.51 -11.16 -37.76
C ASN A 119 6.54 -9.82 -38.52
N LEU A 120 7.56 -9.00 -38.23
CA LEU A 120 7.95 -7.73 -38.87
C LEU A 120 7.21 -6.45 -38.45
N ALA A 121 7.61 -5.87 -37.30
CA ALA A 121 7.73 -4.41 -37.20
C ALA A 121 8.80 -4.02 -36.17
N LYS A 122 9.93 -3.50 -36.66
CA LYS A 122 10.89 -2.72 -35.88
C LYS A 122 10.14 -1.60 -35.15
N ILE A 123 10.04 -1.67 -33.83
CA ILE A 123 9.77 -0.48 -33.01
C ILE A 123 10.85 -0.40 -31.94
N ARG A 124 11.91 0.31 -32.34
CA ARG A 124 12.74 1.22 -31.55
C ARG A 124 12.54 1.11 -30.03
N THR A 125 13.49 0.46 -29.37
CA THR A 125 13.76 0.70 -27.95
C THR A 125 14.27 2.13 -27.80
N SER A 126 13.37 3.11 -27.76
CA SER A 126 13.71 4.39 -27.13
C SER A 126 13.67 4.14 -25.63
N SER A 127 14.87 3.93 -25.09
CA SER A 127 15.22 4.28 -23.73
C SER A 127 14.70 5.69 -23.42
N ASP A 128 13.46 5.79 -22.95
CA ASP A 128 13.02 6.90 -22.10
C ASP A 128 12.84 6.33 -20.70
N CYS A 129 14.01 6.00 -20.14
CA CYS A 129 14.22 5.97 -18.70
C CYS A 129 13.92 7.37 -18.19
N GLY A 130 12.78 7.56 -17.53
CA GLY A 130 12.52 8.82 -16.83
C GLY A 130 11.08 9.28 -16.88
N LYS A 131 10.25 8.70 -16.02
CA LYS A 131 9.30 9.40 -15.15
C LYS A 131 8.73 8.37 -14.18
N LYS A 132 9.44 8.15 -13.07
CA LYS A 132 8.76 7.71 -11.85
C LYS A 132 7.72 8.80 -11.59
N SER A 133 6.43 8.50 -11.76
CA SER A 133 5.37 9.41 -11.35
C SER A 133 5.37 9.41 -9.82
N THR A 134 6.27 10.17 -9.21
CA THR A 134 6.37 10.34 -7.75
C THR A 134 5.27 11.26 -7.21
N ASN A 135 4.08 11.24 -7.80
CA ASN A 135 2.96 12.09 -7.41
C ASN A 135 2.14 11.43 -6.28
N ASN A 136 2.80 10.68 -5.39
CA ASN A 136 2.14 10.15 -4.20
C ASN A 136 2.08 11.25 -3.14
N TRP A 137 0.88 11.75 -2.89
CA TRP A 137 0.64 12.77 -1.88
C TRP A 137 0.26 12.09 -0.57
N ILE A 138 0.90 12.53 0.50
CA ILE A 138 0.61 12.06 1.85
C ILE A 138 -0.17 13.14 2.58
N TYR A 139 -1.37 12.80 3.04
CA TYR A 139 -2.15 13.67 3.91
C TYR A 139 -2.11 13.12 5.32
N LEU A 140 -1.65 13.94 6.27
CA LEU A 140 -1.60 13.60 7.68
C LEU A 140 -2.81 14.22 8.38
N THR A 141 -3.60 13.39 9.05
CA THR A 141 -4.59 13.81 10.03
C THR A 141 -4.16 13.28 11.41
N SER A 142 -4.78 13.78 12.48
CA SER A 142 -4.42 13.40 13.87
C SER A 142 -4.58 11.90 14.17
N SER A 143 -5.26 11.14 13.32
CA SER A 143 -5.54 9.71 13.53
C SER A 143 -5.26 8.83 12.31
N PHE A 144 -5.12 9.41 11.11
CA PHE A 144 -4.90 8.68 9.86
C PHE A 144 -3.87 9.37 8.97
N CYS A 145 -3.01 8.58 8.34
CA CYS A 145 -2.17 9.02 7.24
C CYS A 145 -2.73 8.42 5.94
N PHE A 146 -2.99 9.26 4.94
CA PHE A 146 -3.58 8.87 3.66
C PHE A 146 -2.52 8.93 2.57
N ILE A 147 -2.50 7.95 1.68
CA ILE A 147 -1.66 7.94 0.48
C ILE A 147 -2.56 8.02 -0.74
N HIS A 148 -2.41 9.10 -1.50
CA HIS A 148 -3.04 9.27 -2.81
C HIS A 148 -2.05 8.86 -3.91
N PHE A 149 -2.45 8.01 -4.86
CA PHE A 149 -1.53 7.45 -5.87
C PHE A 149 -2.08 7.42 -7.30
N LYS A 150 -3.23 8.07 -7.58
CA LYS A 150 -3.87 8.12 -8.91
C LYS A 150 -4.31 9.50 -9.38
#